data_AF-A0A2D6WJJ2-F1
#
_entry.id   AF-A0A2D6WJJ2-F1
#
_cell.length_a   1.000
_cell.length_b   1.000
_cell.length_c   1.000
_cell.angle_alpha   90.00
_cell.angle_beta   90.00
_cell.angle_gamma   90.00
#
_symmetry.space_group_name_H-M   'P 1'
#
loop_
_entity.id
_entity.type
_entity.pdbx_description
1 polymer ?
#
loop_
_entity_poly.entity_id
_entity_poly.type
_entity_poly.pdbx_seq_one_letter_code
_entity_poly.pdbx_strand_id
1 'polypeptide(L)'
;MRAIVAIVFLSLASQAKSEGLFSWLFSSGKEIKAEITLINKCELESRYFIVRDLQTGKSASFKNEVAKLNTKVNSSLQLQLSPSVKHVIFEGNAVSAKKKMKLIADCSERKLGGIADN
;
A
#
# COMPACT_ATOMS: atom_id res chain seq x y z
N MET A 1 42.70 44.06 -1.22
CA MET A 1 43.03 42.64 -1.00
C MET A 1 42.03 42.07 0.00
N ARG A 2 41.20 41.14 -0.49
CA ARG A 2 40.37 40.13 0.19
C ARG A 2 40.03 40.36 1.67
N ALA A 3 38.78 40.80 1.90
CA ALA A 3 38.12 40.66 3.19
C ALA A 3 37.94 39.17 3.52
N ILE A 4 38.44 38.76 4.68
CA ILE A 4 38.36 37.39 5.18
C ILE A 4 36.94 37.12 5.65
N VAL A 5 36.37 36.07 5.08
CA VAL A 5 35.07 35.46 5.38
C VAL A 5 35.10 34.92 6.81
N ALA A 6 34.26 35.46 7.69
CA ALA A 6 33.91 34.81 8.95
C ALA A 6 32.46 34.32 8.85
N ILE A 7 32.30 33.07 8.41
CA ILE A 7 31.02 32.34 8.49
C ILE A 7 30.78 32.09 9.98
N VAL A 8 29.97 32.94 10.59
CA VAL A 8 29.47 32.69 11.94
C VAL A 8 28.43 31.58 11.83
N PHE A 9 28.87 30.35 12.08
CA PHE A 9 28.02 29.21 12.38
C PHE A 9 27.29 29.49 13.71
N LEU A 10 26.18 30.21 13.65
CA LEU A 10 25.18 30.19 14.72
C LEU A 10 24.41 28.88 14.58
N SER A 11 24.95 27.82 15.17
CA SER A 11 24.19 26.62 15.52
C SER A 11 23.18 26.99 16.60
N LEU A 12 22.07 27.61 16.19
CA LEU A 12 20.84 27.51 16.97
C LEU A 12 20.40 26.05 16.85
N ALA A 13 20.68 25.28 17.90
CA ALA A 13 20.00 24.02 18.14
C ALA A 13 18.51 24.34 18.33
N SER A 14 17.78 24.44 17.22
CA SER A 14 16.34 24.54 17.23
C SER A 14 15.81 23.23 17.77
N GLN A 15 15.51 23.20 19.07
CA GLN A 15 14.60 22.22 19.65
C GLN A 15 13.18 22.52 19.13
N ALA A 16 12.98 22.36 17.83
CA ALA A 16 11.68 22.44 17.22
C ALA A 16 10.98 21.10 17.46
N LYS A 17 10.18 21.03 18.53
CA LYS A 17 9.23 19.96 18.77
C LYS A 17 8.15 20.02 17.66
N SER A 18 8.43 19.46 16.49
CA SER A 18 7.54 19.53 15.34
C SER A 18 6.41 18.50 15.47
N GLU A 19 5.33 18.84 16.17
CA GLU A 19 4.20 17.92 16.36
C GLU A 19 3.23 17.86 15.15
N GLY A 20 3.41 18.65 14.09
CA GLY A 20 2.46 18.74 12.98
C GLY A 20 3.00 18.40 11.60
N LEU A 21 4.11 19.02 11.18
CA LEU A 21 4.49 19.07 9.76
C LEU A 21 5.18 17.79 9.24
N PHE A 22 5.87 17.06 10.12
CA PHE A 22 6.62 15.85 9.73
C PHE A 22 5.94 14.54 10.16
N SER A 23 4.82 14.60 10.88
CA SER A 23 4.12 13.40 11.38
C SER A 23 3.70 12.44 10.24
N TRP A 24 3.27 12.98 9.10
CA TRP A 24 2.91 12.20 7.92
C TRP A 24 4.13 11.48 7.29
N LEU A 25 5.30 12.13 7.26
CA LEU A 25 6.55 11.53 6.75
C LEU A 25 7.00 10.35 7.62
N PHE A 26 6.93 10.51 8.95
CA PHE A 26 7.35 9.49 9.93
C PHE A 26 6.27 8.44 10.27
N SER A 27 5.03 8.63 9.81
CA SER A 27 3.96 7.62 10.01
C SER A 27 4.06 6.44 9.04
N SER A 28 4.86 6.56 7.98
CA SER A 28 5.16 5.45 7.08
C SER A 28 5.91 4.33 7.83
N GLY A 29 5.59 3.06 7.53
CA GLY A 29 6.28 1.94 8.18
C GLY A 29 5.75 1.53 9.56
N LYS A 30 4.87 2.32 10.19
CA LYS A 30 4.20 1.92 11.44
C LYS A 30 3.36 0.66 11.22
N GLU A 31 3.47 -0.32 12.10
CA GLU A 31 2.64 -1.52 12.04
C GLU A 31 1.15 -1.21 12.26
N ILE A 32 0.30 -1.84 11.45
CA ILE A 32 -1.14 -1.74 11.50
C ILE A 32 -1.78 -3.11 11.25
N LYS A 33 -2.97 -3.30 11.83
CA LYS A 33 -3.92 -4.31 11.39
C LYS A 33 -4.88 -3.64 10.41
N ALA A 34 -4.61 -3.80 9.12
CA ALA A 34 -5.47 -3.26 8.06
C ALA A 34 -6.74 -4.10 7.98
N GLU A 35 -7.89 -3.43 7.93
CA GLU A 35 -9.19 -4.00 7.61
C GLU A 35 -9.56 -3.57 6.18
N ILE A 36 -9.62 -4.54 5.28
CA ILE A 36 -9.81 -4.33 3.85
C ILE A 36 -11.19 -4.87 3.49
N THR A 37 -12.04 -4.01 2.93
CA THR A 37 -13.32 -4.41 2.33
C THR A 37 -13.15 -4.60 0.83
N LEU A 38 -13.59 -5.74 0.31
CA LEU A 38 -13.65 -6.00 -1.12
C LEU A 38 -14.96 -5.43 -1.68
N ILE A 39 -14.84 -4.68 -2.76
CA ILE A 39 -15.95 -4.30 -3.63
C ILE A 39 -15.82 -5.19 -4.87
N ASN A 40 -16.59 -6.27 -4.86
CA ASN A 40 -16.50 -7.29 -5.89
C ASN A 40 -17.46 -6.97 -7.03
N LYS A 41 -16.92 -6.68 -8.22
CA LYS A 41 -17.69 -6.53 -9.47
C LYS A 41 -17.52 -7.75 -10.40
N CYS A 42 -16.92 -8.82 -9.90
CA CYS A 42 -16.74 -10.07 -10.63
C CYS A 42 -17.83 -11.07 -10.24
N GLU A 43 -18.09 -12.06 -11.10
CA GLU A 43 -18.98 -13.20 -10.79
C GLU A 43 -18.36 -14.20 -9.78
N LEU A 44 -17.06 -14.05 -9.52
CA LEU A 44 -16.29 -14.91 -8.63
C LEU A 44 -16.55 -14.53 -7.17
N GLU A 45 -16.79 -15.49 -6.28
CA GLU A 45 -17.00 -15.19 -4.85
C GLU A 45 -15.76 -14.61 -4.17
N SER A 46 -15.95 -13.77 -3.13
CA SER A 46 -14.84 -13.11 -2.42
C SER A 46 -13.80 -14.06 -1.83
N ARG A 47 -14.22 -15.26 -1.41
CA ARG A 47 -13.31 -16.29 -0.87
C ARG A 47 -12.18 -16.70 -1.82
N TYR A 48 -12.35 -16.45 -3.12
CA TYR A 48 -11.36 -16.73 -4.14
C TYR A 48 -10.36 -15.60 -4.35
N PHE A 49 -10.52 -14.47 -3.66
CA PHE A 49 -9.54 -13.39 -3.65
C PHE A 49 -8.71 -13.42 -2.37
N ILE A 50 -7.49 -12.93 -2.48
CA ILE A 50 -6.60 -12.63 -1.36
C ILE A 50 -6.06 -11.21 -1.52
N VAL A 51 -5.75 -10.57 -0.40
CA VAL A 51 -4.89 -9.40 -0.40
C VAL A 51 -3.49 -9.82 0.01
N ARG A 52 -2.48 -9.45 -0.76
CA ARG A 52 -1.07 -9.71 -0.50
C ARG A 52 -0.30 -8.41 -0.29
N ASP A 53 0.50 -8.38 0.76
CA ASP A 53 1.51 -7.35 0.96
C ASP A 53 2.74 -7.70 0.12
N LEU A 54 3.08 -6.86 -0.86
CA LEU A 54 4.20 -7.11 -1.77
C LEU A 54 5.57 -6.92 -1.11
N GLN A 55 5.65 -6.15 -0.03
CA GLN A 55 6.91 -5.93 0.70
C GLN A 55 7.22 -7.08 1.64
N THR A 56 6.21 -7.63 2.33
CA THR A 56 6.40 -8.68 3.36
C THR A 56 6.02 -10.07 2.87
N GLY A 57 5.34 -10.19 1.74
CA GLY A 57 4.81 -11.44 1.21
C GLY A 57 3.61 -12.01 1.97
N LYS A 58 3.21 -11.41 3.10
CA LYS A 58 2.06 -11.84 3.91
C LYS A 58 0.76 -11.63 3.13
N SER A 59 -0.19 -12.54 3.31
CA SER A 59 -1.49 -12.47 2.65
C SER A 59 -2.64 -12.81 3.59
N ALA A 60 -3.84 -12.35 3.24
CA ALA A 60 -5.08 -12.70 3.91
C ALA A 60 -6.19 -12.95 2.88
N SER A 61 -6.97 -14.00 3.09
CA SER A 61 -8.17 -14.28 2.30
C SER A 61 -9.34 -13.42 2.76
N PHE A 62 -10.23 -13.08 1.83
CA PHE A 62 -11.48 -12.44 2.17
C PHE A 62 -12.49 -13.45 2.69
N LYS A 63 -13.22 -13.09 3.75
CA LYS A 63 -14.38 -13.80 4.27
C LYS A 63 -15.52 -12.80 4.41
N ASN A 64 -16.65 -13.05 3.75
CA ASN A 64 -17.77 -12.11 3.70
C ASN A 64 -17.31 -10.70 3.30
N GLU A 65 -16.57 -10.58 2.19
CA GLU A 65 -16.00 -9.33 1.66
C GLU A 65 -14.96 -8.62 2.56
N VAL A 66 -14.54 -9.21 3.69
CA VAL A 66 -13.57 -8.56 4.59
C VAL A 66 -12.32 -9.42 4.77
N ALA A 67 -11.15 -8.79 4.63
CA ALA A 67 -9.86 -9.35 4.98
C ALA A 67 -9.18 -8.50 6.06
N LYS A 68 -8.45 -9.15 6.97
CA LYS A 68 -7.65 -8.48 8.01
C LYS A 68 -6.20 -8.91 7.88
N LEU A 69 -5.30 -7.95 7.67
CA LEU A 69 -3.88 -8.20 7.42
C LEU A 69 -3.00 -7.35 8.34
N ASN A 70 -2.04 -8.00 9.02
CA ASN A 70 -1.00 -7.30 9.77
C ASN A 70 0.09 -6.86 8.78
N THR A 71 0.23 -5.56 8.59
CA THR A 71 1.12 -4.91 7.62
C THR A 71 1.64 -3.58 8.20
N LYS A 72 2.26 -2.74 7.38
CA LYS A 72 2.72 -1.40 7.74
C LYS A 72 1.96 -0.33 6.98
N VAL A 73 1.78 0.84 7.56
CA VAL A 73 1.24 2.02 6.87
C VAL A 73 2.05 2.26 5.60
N ASN A 74 1.35 2.49 4.49
CA ASN A 74 1.92 2.66 3.14
C ASN A 74 2.64 1.44 2.57
N SER A 75 2.50 0.25 3.17
CA SER A 75 2.92 -0.97 2.49
C SER A 75 2.11 -1.17 1.21
N SER A 76 2.74 -1.74 0.18
CA SER A 76 2.11 -1.96 -1.12
C SER A 76 1.24 -3.21 -1.07
N LEU A 77 -0.08 -3.03 -1.02
CA LEU A 77 -1.04 -4.13 -1.01
C LEU A 77 -1.60 -4.36 -2.40
N GLN A 78 -1.70 -5.63 -2.80
CA GLN A 78 -2.25 -6.04 -4.08
C GLN A 78 -3.39 -7.04 -3.89
N LEU A 79 -4.46 -6.86 -4.65
CA LEU A 79 -5.52 -7.86 -4.77
C LEU A 79 -5.06 -8.95 -5.74
N GLN A 80 -5.14 -10.20 -5.33
CA GLN A 80 -4.75 -11.36 -6.14
C GLN A 80 -5.82 -12.47 -6.04
N LEU A 81 -5.73 -13.47 -6.91
CA LEU A 81 -6.49 -14.71 -6.72
C LEU A 81 -5.84 -15.60 -5.67
N SER A 82 -6.70 -16.29 -4.93
CA SER A 82 -6.29 -17.36 -4.04
C SER A 82 -5.61 -18.47 -4.85
N PRO A 83 -4.55 -19.10 -4.31
CA PRO A 83 -3.92 -20.28 -4.94
C PRO A 83 -4.89 -21.45 -5.18
N SER A 84 -6.06 -21.45 -4.55
CA SER A 84 -7.12 -22.43 -4.79
C SER A 84 -7.76 -22.32 -6.18
N VAL A 85 -7.66 -21.16 -6.82
CA VAL A 85 -8.12 -20.95 -8.21
C VAL A 85 -6.97 -21.33 -9.15
N LYS A 86 -7.14 -22.43 -9.89
CA LYS A 86 -6.13 -22.90 -10.84
C LYS A 86 -6.34 -22.28 -12.21
N HIS A 87 -5.25 -22.11 -12.97
CA HIS A 87 -5.22 -21.69 -14.38
C HIS A 87 -5.62 -20.23 -14.69
N VAL A 88 -5.94 -19.42 -13.68
CA VAL A 88 -6.26 -18.00 -13.87
C VAL A 88 -5.40 -17.18 -12.90
N ILE A 89 -4.74 -16.16 -13.44
CA ILE A 89 -3.97 -15.18 -12.67
C ILE A 89 -4.70 -13.85 -12.77
N PHE A 90 -4.98 -13.23 -11.63
CA PHE A 90 -5.47 -11.87 -11.55
C PHE A 90 -4.63 -11.14 -10.53
N GLU A 91 -4.09 -10.01 -10.95
CA GLU A 91 -3.26 -9.13 -10.16
C GLU A 91 -3.80 -7.71 -10.35
N GLY A 92 -4.48 -7.22 -9.31
CA GLY A 92 -4.97 -5.84 -9.29
C GLY A 92 -3.83 -4.83 -9.20
N ASN A 93 -4.17 -3.54 -9.33
CA ASN A 93 -3.20 -2.48 -9.07
C ASN A 93 -2.79 -2.47 -7.60
N ALA A 94 -1.51 -2.21 -7.34
CA ALA A 94 -1.02 -2.08 -5.99
C ALA A 94 -1.45 -0.74 -5.37
N VAL A 95 -1.83 -0.76 -4.10
CA VAL A 95 -2.32 0.41 -3.36
C VAL A 95 -1.75 0.46 -1.94
N SER A 96 -1.53 1.68 -1.45
CA SER A 96 -0.94 1.92 -0.14
C SER A 96 -1.87 1.52 1.01
N ALA A 97 -1.33 0.70 1.92
CA ALA A 97 -2.02 0.20 3.10
C ALA A 97 -2.49 1.32 4.04
N LYS A 98 -3.76 1.23 4.46
CA LYS A 98 -4.37 2.06 5.51
C LYS A 98 -5.11 1.17 6.50
N LYS A 99 -5.39 1.69 7.70
CA LYS A 99 -6.08 0.93 8.76
C LYS A 99 -7.47 0.43 8.34
N LYS A 100 -8.21 1.23 7.56
CA LYS A 100 -9.47 0.85 6.92
C LYS A 100 -9.40 1.28 5.46
N MET A 101 -9.68 0.37 4.53
CA MET A 101 -9.64 0.68 3.10
C MET A 101 -10.55 -0.25 2.30
N LYS A 102 -10.76 0.11 1.04
CA LYS A 102 -11.51 -0.70 0.07
C LYS A 102 -10.59 -1.10 -1.08
N LEU A 103 -10.75 -2.32 -1.57
CA LEU A 103 -10.18 -2.78 -2.84
C LEU A 103 -11.32 -3.12 -3.78
N ILE A 104 -11.12 -2.87 -5.07
CA ILE A 104 -12.12 -3.17 -6.10
C ILE A 104 -11.58 -4.32 -6.94
N ALA A 105 -12.34 -5.41 -7.02
CA ALA A 105 -12.14 -6.43 -8.05
C ALA A 105 -13.01 -6.02 -9.24
N ASP A 106 -12.38 -5.52 -10.31
CA ASP A 106 -13.07 -5.25 -11.56
C ASP A 106 -12.53 -6.21 -12.64
N CYS A 107 -13.33 -7.23 -12.95
CA CYS A 107 -12.96 -8.24 -13.96
C CYS A 107 -13.36 -7.85 -15.38
N SER A 108 -13.98 -6.68 -15.55
CA SER A 108 -14.33 -6.13 -16.88
C SER A 108 -13.11 -5.48 -17.53
N GLU A 109 -12.21 -4.94 -16.71
CA GLU A 109 -10.93 -4.39 -17.17
C GLU A 109 -9.94 -5.52 -17.43
N ARG A 110 -9.86 -5.99 -18.67
CA ARG A 110 -8.68 -6.73 -19.14
C ARG A 110 -7.51 -5.74 -19.22
N LYS A 111 -6.77 -5.55 -18.14
CA LYS A 111 -5.43 -4.97 -18.26
C LYS A 111 -4.53 -5.98 -18.97
N LEU A 112 -4.59 -5.96 -20.30
CA LEU A 112 -3.60 -6.56 -21.18
C LEU A 112 -2.31 -5.74 -21.03
N GLY A 113 -1.56 -5.99 -19.96
CA GLY A 113 -0.19 -5.51 -19.83
C GLY A 113 0.67 -6.29 -20.80
N GLY A 114 0.81 -5.79 -22.03
CA GLY A 114 1.65 -6.42 -23.04
C GLY A 114 1.46 -5.98 -24.49
N ILE A 115 0.99 -4.76 -24.78
CA ILE A 115 1.27 -4.06 -26.05
C ILE A 115 1.36 -2.56 -25.75
N ALA A 116 2.47 -2.13 -25.19
CA ALA A 116 3.11 -0.93 -25.71
C ALA A 116 4.28 -1.46 -26.53
N ASP A 117 4.31 -1.13 -27.82
CA ASP A 117 5.50 -0.80 -28.61
C ASP A 117 5.14 -0.83 -30.11
N ASN A 118 4.76 0.36 -30.61
CA ASN A 118 5.19 1.04 -31.85
C ASN A 118 4.12 2.02 -32.33
#